data_AF-A0A7Y4WWW0-F1
#
_entry.id   AF-A0A7Y4WWW0-F1
#
_cell.length_a   1.000
_cell.length_b   1.000
_cell.length_c   1.000
_cell.angle_alpha   90.00
_cell.angle_beta   90.00
_cell.angle_gamma   90.00
#
_symmetry.space_group_name_H-M   'P 1'
#
loop_
_entity.id
_entity.type
_entity.pdbx_description
1 polymer ?
#
loop_
_entity_poly.entity_id
_entity_poly.type
_entity_poly.pdbx_seq_one_letter_code
_entity_poly.pdbx_strand_id
1 'polypeptide(L)'
;MIEALFEAIFSFVLELALELVGEVLVELGFHSTVEKLSDKASNRILLGTAYTIFGAILGFVSLFVFPKIVFSSPMIPISYFLVSPVVAGFSLTTVSWVINRGIRPVSWFAFDKFAFGVVFALGYSLSRITFG
;
A
#
# COMPACT_ATOMS: atom_id res chain seq x y z
N MET A 1 -27.21 -1.31 -15.06
CA MET A 1 -26.29 -0.14 -14.95
C MET A 1 -25.93 0.17 -13.50
N ILE A 2 -26.91 0.29 -12.59
CA ILE A 2 -26.67 0.54 -11.16
C ILE A 2 -25.91 -0.63 -10.48
N GLU A 3 -26.26 -1.88 -10.80
CA GLU A 3 -25.59 -3.07 -10.25
C GLU A 3 -24.09 -3.12 -10.59
N ALA A 4 -23.74 -2.88 -11.85
CA ALA A 4 -22.34 -2.85 -12.30
C ALA A 4 -21.53 -1.71 -11.65
N LEU A 5 -22.16 -0.55 -11.39
CA LEU A 5 -21.52 0.54 -10.66
C LEU A 5 -21.25 0.16 -9.20
N PHE A 6 -22.21 -0.51 -8.55
CA PHE A 6 -22.07 -0.97 -7.17
C PHE A 6 -20.97 -2.03 -7.04
N GLU A 7 -20.95 -3.02 -7.94
CA GLU A 7 -19.91 -4.05 -8.00
C GLU A 7 -18.51 -3.44 -8.22
N ALA A 8 -18.40 -2.46 -9.13
CA ALA A 8 -17.14 -1.76 -9.39
C ALA A 8 -16.62 -1.01 -8.16
N ILE A 9 -17.48 -0.23 -7.48
CA ILE A 9 -17.11 0.52 -6.28
C ILE A 9 -16.75 -0.43 -5.15
N PHE A 10 -17.55 -1.48 -4.92
CA PHE A 10 -17.31 -2.43 -3.85
C PHE A 10 -16.01 -3.20 -4.05
N SER A 11 -15.73 -3.65 -5.28
CA SER A 11 -14.47 -4.31 -5.66
C SER A 11 -13.27 -3.39 -5.44
N PHE A 12 -13.37 -2.12 -5.88
CA PHE A 12 -12.34 -1.11 -5.67
C PHE A 12 -12.04 -0.88 -4.18
N VAL A 13 -13.10 -0.71 -3.37
CA VAL A 13 -12.96 -0.45 -1.93
C VAL A 13 -12.39 -1.65 -1.19
N LEU A 14 -12.81 -2.87 -1.52
CA LEU A 14 -12.26 -4.08 -0.92
C LEU A 14 -10.79 -4.27 -1.28
N GLU A 15 -10.42 -4.07 -2.54
CA GLU A 15 -9.02 -4.17 -2.97
C GLU A 15 -8.14 -3.18 -2.21
N LEU A 16 -8.59 -1.92 -2.17
CA LEU A 16 -7.89 -0.85 -1.46
C LEU A 16 -7.80 -1.15 0.03
N ALA A 17 -8.86 -1.68 0.64
CA ALA A 17 -8.84 -2.08 2.05
C ALA A 17 -7.83 -3.20 2.32
N LEU A 18 -7.73 -4.21 1.45
CA LEU A 18 -6.76 -5.29 1.58
C LEU A 18 -5.32 -4.80 1.44
N GLU A 19 -5.07 -3.96 0.44
CA GLU A 19 -3.78 -3.32 0.22
C GLU A 19 -3.36 -2.50 1.45
N LEU A 20 -4.25 -1.63 1.94
CA LEU A 20 -4.00 -0.80 3.12
C LEU A 20 -3.78 -1.63 4.39
N VAL A 21 -4.58 -2.67 4.61
CA VAL A 21 -4.38 -3.56 5.78
C VAL A 21 -3.02 -4.23 5.69
N GLY A 22 -2.65 -4.75 4.51
CA GLY A 22 -1.35 -5.36 4.29
C GLY A 22 -0.19 -4.38 4.54
N GLU A 23 -0.29 -3.18 3.99
CA GLU A 23 0.67 -2.09 4.16
C GLU A 23 0.86 -1.74 5.65
N VAL A 24 -0.24 -1.55 6.38
CA VAL A 24 -0.23 -1.23 7.81
C VAL A 24 0.36 -2.36 8.63
N LEU A 25 0.06 -3.62 8.31
CA LEU A 25 0.64 -4.77 9.01
C LEU A 25 2.16 -4.85 8.82
N VAL A 26 2.65 -4.58 7.61
CA VAL A 26 4.08 -4.52 7.32
C VAL A 26 4.73 -3.37 8.09
N GLU A 27 4.12 -2.18 8.08
CA GLU A 27 4.61 -1.05 8.87
C GLU A 27 4.66 -1.39 10.35
N LEU A 28 3.59 -1.91 10.94
CA LEU A 28 3.55 -2.26 12.36
C LEU A 28 4.58 -3.34 12.71
N GLY A 29 4.76 -4.34 11.86
CA GLY A 29 5.74 -5.41 12.07
C GLY A 29 7.18 -4.94 11.99
N PHE A 30 7.48 -3.96 11.12
CA PHE A 30 8.84 -3.49 10.86
C PHE A 30 9.11 -2.06 11.34
N HIS A 31 8.17 -1.39 12.01
CA HIS A 31 8.22 0.04 12.37
C HIS A 31 9.55 0.42 13.02
N SER A 32 9.95 -0.34 14.04
CA SER A 32 11.18 -0.09 14.81
C SER A 32 12.46 -0.28 13.99
N THR A 33 12.45 -1.20 13.03
CA THR A 33 13.57 -1.46 12.11
C THR A 33 13.66 -0.35 11.07
N VAL A 34 12.51 0.05 10.52
CA VAL A 34 12.40 1.10 9.51
C VAL A 34 12.83 2.44 10.09
N GLU A 35 12.40 2.78 11.31
CA GLU A 35 12.79 4.02 11.98
C GLU A 35 14.32 4.12 12.10
N LYS A 36 14.97 3.09 12.66
CA LYS A 36 16.45 3.04 12.82
C LYS A 36 17.21 3.07 11.50
N LEU A 37 16.69 2.41 10.47
CA LEU A 37 17.37 2.32 9.18
C LEU A 37 17.16 3.59 8.35
N SER A 38 16.01 4.25 8.45
CA SER A 38 15.63 5.40 7.64
C SER A 38 16.45 6.68 7.90
N ASP A 39 17.11 6.74 9.06
CA ASP A 39 18.04 7.82 9.44
C ASP A 39 19.21 7.99 8.47
N LYS A 40 19.62 6.91 7.79
CA LYS A 40 20.70 6.95 6.79
C LYS A 40 20.11 6.91 5.39
N ALA A 41 20.44 7.92 4.57
CA ALA A 41 20.00 8.00 3.17
C ALA A 41 20.32 6.73 2.35
N SER A 42 21.48 6.11 2.58
CA SER A 42 21.89 4.85 1.94
C SER A 42 20.91 3.70 2.15
N ASN A 43 20.20 3.68 3.28
CA ASN A 43 19.31 2.59 3.64
C ASN A 43 17.88 2.81 3.11
N ARG A 44 17.55 4.03 2.64
CA ARG A 44 16.19 4.34 2.14
C ARG A 44 15.85 3.56 0.88
N ILE A 45 16.82 3.35 -0.01
CA ILE A 45 16.64 2.53 -1.22
C ILE A 45 16.39 1.07 -0.83
N LEU A 46 17.13 0.55 0.16
CA LEU A 46 16.95 -0.81 0.67
C LEU A 46 15.56 -0.99 1.29
N LEU A 47 15.13 -0.04 2.11
CA LEU A 47 13.79 -0.03 2.71
C LEU A 47 12.71 0.05 1.64
N GLY A 48 12.83 0.97 0.67
CA GLY A 48 11.88 1.06 -0.44
C GLY A 48 11.78 -0.25 -1.22
N THR A 49 12.91 -0.89 -1.52
CA THR A 49 12.94 -2.20 -2.18
C THR A 49 12.24 -3.28 -1.35
N ALA A 50 12.47 -3.30 -0.03
CA ALA A 50 11.80 -4.23 0.86
C ALA A 50 10.28 -4.02 0.86
N TYR A 51 9.80 -2.78 0.95
CA TYR A 51 8.37 -2.46 0.86
C TYR A 51 7.77 -2.86 -0.48
N THR A 52 8.46 -2.64 -1.59
CA THR A 52 8.02 -3.11 -2.91
C THR A 52 7.89 -4.64 -2.95
N ILE A 53 8.87 -5.37 -2.42
CA ILE A 53 8.83 -6.84 -2.36
C ILE A 53 7.67 -7.31 -1.48
N PHE A 54 7.48 -6.73 -0.29
CA PHE A 54 6.36 -7.07 0.58
C PHE A 54 5.01 -6.76 -0.07
N GLY A 55 4.89 -5.63 -0.75
CA GLY A 55 3.71 -5.27 -1.53
C GLY A 55 3.43 -6.32 -2.59
N ALA A 56 4.43 -6.70 -3.38
CA ALA A 56 4.29 -7.72 -4.43
C ALA A 56 3.92 -9.11 -3.87
N ILE A 57 4.50 -9.50 -2.73
CA ILE A 57 4.13 -10.76 -2.06
C ILE A 57 2.67 -10.70 -1.60
N LEU A 58 2.26 -9.59 -0.97
CA LEU A 58 0.88 -9.45 -0.47
C LEU A 58 -0.14 -9.38 -1.60
N GLY A 59 0.18 -8.73 -2.71
CA GLY A 59 -0.69 -8.71 -3.90
C GLY A 59 -0.75 -10.08 -4.57
N PHE A 60 0.35 -10.83 -4.59
CA PHE A 60 0.30 -12.21 -5.06
C PHE A 60 -0.55 -13.10 -4.13
N VAL A 61 -0.39 -12.97 -2.81
CA VAL A 61 -1.17 -13.73 -1.83
C VAL A 61 -2.65 -13.34 -1.88
N SER A 62 -2.98 -12.07 -2.12
CA SER A 62 -4.37 -11.61 -2.18
C SER A 62 -5.12 -12.20 -3.38
N LEU A 63 -4.45 -12.64 -4.45
CA LEU A 63 -5.06 -13.43 -5.54
C LEU A 63 -5.67 -14.74 -5.06
N PHE A 64 -5.07 -15.41 -4.09
CA PHE A 64 -5.59 -16.68 -3.59
C PHE A 64 -6.86 -16.49 -2.75
N VAL A 65 -6.97 -15.37 -2.04
CA VAL A 65 -8.14 -15.06 -1.21
C VAL A 65 -9.25 -14.43 -2.06
N PHE A 66 -8.88 -13.57 -3.01
CA PHE A 66 -9.79 -12.80 -3.84
C PHE A 66 -9.36 -12.81 -5.33
N PRO A 67 -9.57 -13.93 -6.03
CA PRO A 67 -9.12 -14.11 -7.42
C PRO A 67 -9.89 -13.25 -8.42
N LYS A 68 -11.14 -12.87 -8.11
CA LYS A 68 -12.05 -12.18 -9.05
C LYS A 68 -12.18 -10.67 -8.87
N ILE A 69 -11.42 -10.04 -7.96
CA ILE A 69 -11.53 -8.57 -7.76
C ILE A 69 -10.90 -7.78 -8.95
N VAL A 70 -10.37 -8.48 -9.96
CA VAL A 70 -9.97 -7.86 -11.23
C VAL A 70 -11.21 -7.47 -12.04
N PHE A 71 -11.66 -6.24 -11.76
CA PHE A 71 -12.48 -5.34 -12.56
C PHE A 71 -13.07 -5.94 -13.85
N SER A 72 -14.38 -6.19 -13.88
CA SER A 72 -15.09 -6.61 -15.09
C SER A 72 -15.08 -5.56 -16.22
N SER A 73 -14.48 -4.38 -16.01
CA SER A 73 -14.37 -3.28 -16.96
C SER A 73 -12.93 -2.82 -17.14
N PRO A 74 -12.45 -2.64 -18.39
CA PRO A 74 -11.05 -2.32 -18.70
C PRO A 74 -10.57 -0.93 -18.24
N MET A 75 -11.45 -0.02 -17.84
CA MET A 75 -11.05 1.34 -17.40
C MET A 75 -10.75 1.45 -15.89
N ILE A 76 -11.25 0.53 -15.07
CA ILE A 76 -11.08 0.60 -13.61
C ILE A 76 -9.62 0.28 -13.16
N PRO A 77 -8.88 -0.65 -13.79
CA PRO A 77 -7.49 -0.94 -13.42
C PRO A 77 -6.58 0.28 -13.45
N ILE A 78 -6.77 1.17 -14.44
CA ILE A 78 -5.95 2.38 -14.61
C ILE A 78 -6.22 3.38 -13.49
N SER A 79 -7.49 3.56 -13.14
CA SER A 79 -7.88 4.46 -12.04
C SER A 79 -7.35 3.94 -10.69
N TYR A 80 -7.40 2.64 -10.46
CA TYR A 80 -6.85 2.02 -9.25
C TYR A 80 -5.33 2.21 -9.18
N PHE A 81 -4.61 1.96 -10.27
CA PHE A 81 -3.16 2.10 -10.34
C PHE A 81 -2.67 3.53 -10.05
N LEU A 82 -3.50 4.54 -10.31
CA LEU A 82 -3.21 5.94 -9.98
C LEU A 82 -3.62 6.31 -8.54
N VAL A 83 -4.76 5.82 -8.07
CA VAL A 83 -5.33 6.20 -6.77
C VAL A 83 -4.68 5.43 -5.62
N SER A 84 -4.44 4.13 -5.77
CA SER A 84 -3.91 3.27 -4.69
C SER A 84 -2.58 3.78 -4.14
N PRO A 85 -1.57 4.14 -4.97
CA PRO A 85 -0.28 4.56 -4.44
C PRO A 85 -0.35 5.87 -3.64
N VAL A 86 -1.22 6.79 -4.06
CA VAL A 86 -1.45 8.04 -3.34
C VAL A 86 -2.11 7.75 -2.00
N VAL A 87 -3.15 6.92 -1.99
CA VAL A 87 -3.87 6.55 -0.77
C VAL A 87 -2.97 5.78 0.20
N ALA A 88 -2.18 4.82 -0.29
CA ALA A 88 -1.20 4.08 0.49
C ALA A 88 -0.14 4.99 1.11
N GLY A 89 0.48 5.89 0.32
CA GLY A 89 1.44 6.86 0.84
C GLY A 89 0.88 7.75 1.96
N PHE A 90 -0.37 8.22 1.83
CA PHE A 90 -1.07 8.96 2.90
C PHE A 90 -1.45 8.08 4.09
N SER A 91 -1.78 6.81 3.84
CA SER A 91 -2.05 5.80 4.87
C SER A 91 -0.82 5.64 5.77
N LEU A 92 0.35 5.38 5.18
CA LEU A 92 1.56 5.04 5.91
C LEU A 92 2.11 6.21 6.71
N THR A 93 2.03 7.41 6.14
CA THR A 93 2.38 8.65 6.85
C THR A 93 1.47 8.87 8.06
N THR A 94 0.16 8.70 7.89
CA THR A 94 -0.81 8.84 8.97
C THR A 94 -0.57 7.80 10.06
N VAL A 95 -0.34 6.53 9.69
CA VAL A 95 -0.08 5.43 10.62
C VAL A 95 1.20 5.68 11.40
N SER A 96 2.29 6.03 10.72
CA SER A 96 3.57 6.39 11.33
C SER A 96 3.42 7.54 12.32
N TRP A 97 2.63 8.56 11.98
CA TRP A 97 2.35 9.68 12.87
C TRP A 97 1.53 9.24 14.09
N VAL A 98 0.46 8.44 13.90
CA VAL A 98 -0.38 7.94 14.99
C VAL A 98 0.42 7.10 15.99
N ILE A 99 1.35 6.27 15.51
CA ILE A 99 2.21 5.45 16.36
C ILE A 99 3.16 6.34 17.18
N ASN A 100 3.69 7.41 16.58
CA ASN A 100 4.74 8.21 17.19
C ASN A 100 4.24 9.44 17.98
N ARG A 101 2.97 9.85 17.84
CA ARG A 101 2.39 11.07 18.43
C ARG A 101 2.51 11.19 19.95
N GLY A 102 2.80 10.09 20.65
CA GLY A 102 2.98 10.05 22.11
C GLY A 102 4.42 9.80 22.57
N ILE A 103 5.36 9.56 21.65
CA ILE A 103 6.75 9.18 21.99
C ILE A 103 7.70 10.35 21.73
N ARG A 104 7.55 11.06 20.60
CA ARG A 104 8.42 12.15 20.16
C ARG A 104 7.65 13.22 19.39
N PRO A 105 8.15 14.47 19.31
CA PRO A 105 7.61 15.45 18.37
C PRO A 105 7.95 15.00 16.95
N VAL A 106 6.97 14.44 16.24
CA VAL A 106 7.11 13.97 14.86
C VAL A 106 6.22 14.80 13.95
N SER A 107 6.77 15.24 12.81
CA SER A 107 5.98 15.88 11.75
C SER A 107 4.85 14.96 11.32
N TRP A 108 3.67 15.52 11.10
CA TRP A 108 2.53 14.78 10.56
C TRP A 108 2.84 14.18 9.18
N PHE A 109 3.66 14.89 8.39
CA PHE A 109 4.02 14.45 7.05
C PHE A 109 5.50 14.06 7.00
N ALA A 110 5.76 12.77 6.77
CA ALA A 110 7.09 12.21 6.57
C ALA A 110 7.24 11.69 5.14
N PHE A 111 7.99 12.41 4.30
CA PHE A 111 8.11 12.08 2.88
C PHE A 111 8.68 10.68 2.63
N ASP A 112 9.60 10.21 3.49
CA ASP A 112 10.17 8.86 3.38
C ASP A 112 9.08 7.78 3.55
N LYS A 113 8.17 7.96 4.50
CA LYS A 113 7.05 7.04 4.73
C LYS A 113 6.04 7.11 3.59
N PHE A 114 5.77 8.31 3.06
CA PHE A 114 4.94 8.44 1.87
C PHE A 114 5.51 7.64 0.70
N ALA A 115 6.81 7.77 0.44
CA ALA A 115 7.48 7.05 -0.63
C ALA A 115 7.43 5.52 -0.42
N PHE A 116 7.61 5.03 0.81
CA PHE A 116 7.49 3.61 1.12
C PHE A 116 6.08 3.07 0.85
N GLY A 117 5.04 3.82 1.19
CA GLY A 117 3.68 3.41 0.88
C GLY A 117 3.36 3.40 -0.62
N VAL A 118 3.85 4.40 -1.35
CA VAL A 118 3.74 4.44 -2.82
C VAL A 118 4.40 3.22 -3.47
N VAL A 119 5.65 2.90 -3.09
CA VAL A 119 6.36 1.77 -3.72
C VAL A 119 5.84 0.41 -3.28
N PHE A 120 5.22 0.33 -2.09
CA PHE A 120 4.48 -0.85 -1.64
C PHE A 120 3.25 -1.09 -2.52
N ALA A 121 2.41 -0.07 -2.69
CA ALA A 121 1.21 -0.10 -3.52
C ALA A 121 1.50 -0.48 -4.98
N LEU A 122 2.59 0.05 -5.54
CA LEU A 122 3.06 -0.31 -6.87
C LEU A 122 3.46 -1.79 -6.95
N GLY A 123 4.17 -2.30 -5.95
CA GLY A 123 4.51 -3.73 -5.87
C GLY A 123 3.25 -4.61 -5.80
N TYR A 124 2.32 -4.25 -4.94
CA TYR A 124 1.03 -4.93 -4.77
C TYR A 124 0.24 -4.97 -6.09
N SER A 125 0.01 -3.80 -6.68
CA SER A 125 -0.73 -3.68 -7.95
C SER A 125 -0.05 -4.41 -9.11
N LEU A 126 1.28 -4.33 -9.20
CA LEU A 126 2.04 -5.02 -10.26
C LEU A 126 1.88 -6.54 -10.19
N SER A 127 1.96 -7.11 -8.98
CA SER A 127 1.78 -8.55 -8.80
C SER A 127 0.36 -9.00 -9.19
N ARG A 128 -0.66 -8.22 -8.84
CA ARG A 128 -2.05 -8.48 -9.20
C ARG A 128 -2.27 -8.44 -10.71
N ILE A 129 -1.77 -7.42 -11.39
CA ILE A 129 -1.90 -7.27 -12.85
C ILE A 129 -1.14 -8.36 -13.62
N THR A 130 -0.03 -8.85 -13.07
CA THR A 130 0.80 -9.86 -13.75
C THR A 130 0.24 -11.28 -13.61
N PHE A 131 -0.38 -11.60 -12.46
CA PHE A 131 -0.78 -12.96 -12.10
C PHE A 131 -2.31 -13.18 -12.02
N GLY A 132 -3.13 -12.13 -12.05
CA GLY A 132 -4.60 -12.20 -12.06
C GLY A 132 -5.18 -11.85 -13.42
#